data_AF-A0A948RSP6-F1
#
_entry.id   AF-A0A948RSP6-F1
#
_cell.length_a   1.000
_cell.length_b   1.000
_cell.length_c   1.000
_cell.angle_alpha   90.00
_cell.angle_beta   90.00
_cell.angle_gamma   90.00
#
_symmetry.space_group_name_H-M   'P 1'
#
loop_
_entity.id
_entity.type
_entity.pdbx_description
1 polymer ?
#
loop_
_entity_poly.entity_id
_entity_poly.type
_entity_poly.pdbx_seq_one_letter_code
_entity_poly.pdbx_strand_id
1 'polypeptide(L)'
;MSRAGCFGMKTPLRVGVLGATGLVGRNMIASLERSDCRLESVHFWATEKGAGEVIPFRGGASVVERWSDGVEAGLDVLLLATKPEVSRAVAPAAVARGVLVIDNSRAYRMAPDVPLVVPEVNPEAIKSHSGIIANPNCSTIQLVVALKPLQRAAGLERVIVSTYQAVSGIGREGIRTLAAEESEDPGRVSAGGAFPYPIHRNVIPQCDAFVEDGWTREEWKMQVETR
;
A
#
# COMPACT_ATOMS: atom_id res chain seq x y z
N MET A 1 27.83 12.80 4.38
CA MET A 1 26.65 13.33 3.66
C MET A 1 25.47 13.24 4.60
N SER A 2 24.97 14.41 5.01
CA SER A 2 23.97 14.58 6.08
C SER A 2 22.63 13.96 5.67
N ARG A 3 22.12 13.01 6.47
CA ARG A 3 20.76 12.50 6.34
C ARG A 3 19.82 13.66 6.67
N ALA A 4 18.98 14.05 5.72
CA ALA A 4 17.96 15.07 5.93
C ALA A 4 17.12 14.67 7.15
N GLY A 5 17.29 15.43 8.22
CA GLY A 5 16.61 15.22 9.49
C GLY A 5 15.11 15.31 9.32
N CYS A 6 14.40 14.47 10.07
CA CYS A 6 12.96 14.45 10.23
C CYS A 6 12.42 15.90 10.29
N PHE A 7 11.48 16.23 9.41
CA PHE A 7 10.76 17.49 9.42
C PHE A 7 10.14 17.72 10.81
N GLY A 8 10.70 18.64 11.60
CA GLY A 8 9.99 19.52 12.55
C GLY A 8 9.04 18.93 13.61
N MET A 9 8.94 17.61 13.81
CA MET A 9 8.02 17.04 14.78
C MET A 9 8.63 17.05 16.18
N LYS A 10 8.29 18.10 16.95
CA LYS A 10 8.72 18.25 18.35
C LYS A 10 8.10 17.22 19.30
N THR A 11 7.01 16.56 18.89
CA THR A 11 6.25 15.60 19.72
C THR A 11 6.33 14.19 19.14
N PRO A 12 6.59 13.16 19.96
CA PRO A 12 6.44 11.76 19.57
C PRO A 12 5.06 11.45 18.98
N LEU A 13 4.99 10.58 17.97
CA LEU A 13 3.77 10.19 17.26
C LEU A 13 3.15 8.91 17.81
N ARG A 14 1.82 8.88 17.92
CA ARG A 14 1.02 7.67 18.15
C ARG A 14 0.51 7.18 16.80
N VAL A 15 1.00 6.02 16.36
CA VAL A 15 0.77 5.50 15.00
C VAL A 15 -0.01 4.20 15.02
N GLY A 16 -0.94 4.07 14.09
CA GLY A 16 -1.78 2.90 13.92
C GLY A 16 -1.50 2.19 12.62
N VAL A 17 -1.55 0.87 12.59
CA VAL A 17 -1.50 0.08 11.35
C VAL A 17 -2.68 -0.88 11.32
N LEU A 18 -3.68 -0.59 10.47
CA LEU A 18 -4.77 -1.51 10.20
C LEU A 18 -4.46 -2.38 8.98
N GLY A 19 -4.55 -3.69 9.14
CA GLY A 19 -4.04 -4.68 8.17
C GLY A 19 -2.64 -5.17 8.51
N ALA A 20 -2.24 -5.10 9.78
CA ALA A 20 -0.89 -5.43 10.28
C ALA A 20 -0.42 -6.86 9.93
N THR A 21 -1.34 -7.80 9.79
CA THR A 21 -1.01 -9.20 9.42
C THR A 21 -0.87 -9.42 7.92
N GLY A 22 -1.33 -8.49 7.09
CA GLY A 22 -1.20 -8.56 5.63
C GLY A 22 0.25 -8.37 5.15
N LEU A 23 0.55 -8.77 3.91
CA LEU A 23 1.90 -8.62 3.35
C LEU A 23 2.35 -7.15 3.32
N VAL A 24 1.46 -6.24 2.92
CA VAL A 24 1.73 -4.79 2.91
C VAL A 24 1.87 -4.26 4.34
N GLY A 25 0.96 -4.62 5.25
CA GLY A 25 1.04 -4.20 6.65
C GLY A 25 2.37 -4.58 7.31
N ARG A 26 2.88 -5.80 7.07
CA ARG A 26 4.21 -6.21 7.56
C ARG A 26 5.34 -5.36 7.01
N ASN A 27 5.26 -4.95 5.75
CA ASN A 27 6.25 -4.04 5.18
C ASN A 27 6.13 -2.62 5.76
N MET A 28 4.91 -2.13 6.03
CA MET A 28 4.71 -0.85 6.72
C MET A 28 5.33 -0.88 8.13
N ILE A 29 5.11 -1.96 8.88
CA ILE A 29 5.66 -2.14 10.23
C ILE A 29 7.19 -2.21 10.20
N ALA A 30 7.76 -2.97 9.26
CA ALA A 30 9.22 -3.03 9.09
C ALA A 30 9.81 -1.67 8.68
N SER A 31 9.09 -0.87 7.89
CA SER A 31 9.49 0.49 7.55
C SER A 31 9.42 1.44 8.76
N LEU A 32 8.37 1.35 9.59
CA LEU A 32 8.28 2.09 10.85
C LEU A 32 9.42 1.73 11.81
N GLU A 33 9.77 0.44 11.90
CA GLU A 33 10.86 -0.03 12.75
C GLU A 33 12.22 0.55 12.33
N ARG A 34 12.49 0.60 11.02
CA ARG A 34 13.70 1.22 10.45
C ARG A 34 13.66 2.74 10.38
N SER A 35 12.51 3.36 10.60
CA SER A 35 12.36 4.81 10.48
C SER A 35 12.97 5.54 11.68
N ASP A 36 13.51 6.72 11.41
CA ASP A 36 13.98 7.67 12.43
C ASP A 36 12.81 8.44 13.09
N CYS A 37 11.56 8.07 12.79
CA CYS A 37 10.38 8.70 13.40
C CYS A 37 10.38 8.46 14.91
N ARG A 38 10.15 9.53 15.67
CA ARG A 38 9.93 9.46 17.12
C ARG A 38 8.50 8.98 17.34
N LEU A 39 8.36 7.73 17.79
CA LEU A 39 7.07 7.09 18.03
C LEU A 39 6.85 7.01 19.55
N GLU A 40 5.71 7.50 20.02
CA GLU A 40 5.24 7.34 21.39
C GLU A 40 4.68 5.93 21.61
N SER A 41 3.76 5.53 20.72
CA SER A 41 3.15 4.21 20.69
C SER A 41 2.88 3.79 19.25
N VAL A 42 2.81 2.47 19.05
CA VAL A 42 2.34 1.90 17.79
C VAL A 42 1.31 0.82 18.08
N HIS A 43 0.15 0.94 17.44
CA HIS A 43 -0.98 0.04 17.61
C HIS A 43 -1.19 -0.75 16.32
N PHE A 44 -1.40 -2.05 16.45
CA PHE A 44 -1.52 -2.96 15.31
C PHE A 44 -2.88 -3.63 15.30
N TRP A 45 -3.61 -3.51 14.21
CA TRP A 45 -4.96 -4.08 14.07
C TRP A 45 -5.13 -4.95 12.83
N ALA A 46 -6.09 -5.87 12.92
CA ALA A 46 -6.63 -6.64 11.81
C ALA A 46 -8.17 -6.72 11.87
N THR A 47 -8.84 -6.87 10.72
CA THR A 47 -10.31 -6.83 10.65
C THR A 47 -11.00 -8.06 11.24
N GLU A 48 -10.34 -9.22 11.24
CA GLU A 48 -10.83 -10.46 11.89
C GLU A 48 -9.75 -11.56 11.82
N LYS A 49 -9.28 -11.84 10.60
CA LYS A 49 -8.20 -12.81 10.37
C LYS A 49 -6.85 -12.21 10.79
N GLY A 50 -6.24 -12.79 11.83
CA GLY A 50 -4.93 -12.39 12.34
C GLY A 50 -4.95 -11.58 13.64
N ALA A 51 -6.13 -11.30 14.22
CA ALA A 51 -6.20 -10.82 15.58
C ALA A 51 -5.64 -11.88 16.56
N GLY A 52 -4.91 -11.44 17.58
CA GLY A 52 -4.17 -12.27 18.54
C GLY A 52 -2.77 -12.68 18.07
N GLU A 53 -2.37 -12.37 16.83
CA GLU A 53 -1.02 -12.67 16.37
C GLU A 53 -0.01 -11.79 17.10
N VAL A 54 1.11 -12.37 17.53
CA VAL A 54 2.22 -11.64 18.16
C VAL A 54 3.27 -11.32 17.11
N ILE A 55 3.66 -10.05 17.03
CA ILE A 55 4.60 -9.56 16.02
C ILE A 55 5.79 -8.86 16.69
N PRO A 56 7.02 -9.04 16.17
CA PRO A 56 8.17 -8.31 16.67
C PRO A 56 8.07 -6.84 16.25
N PHE A 57 8.43 -5.94 17.17
CA PHE A 57 8.59 -4.52 16.88
C PHE A 57 9.59 -3.88 17.84
N ARG A 58 10.66 -3.29 17.30
CA ARG A 58 11.72 -2.56 18.03
C ARG A 58 12.28 -3.35 19.23
N GLY A 59 12.55 -4.64 19.02
CA GLY A 59 13.10 -5.54 20.05
C GLY A 59 12.08 -6.03 21.08
N GLY A 60 10.81 -5.62 20.98
CA GLY A 60 9.70 -6.11 21.78
C GLY A 60 8.73 -6.99 20.98
N ALA A 61 7.71 -7.48 21.67
CA ALA A 61 6.59 -8.21 21.10
C ALA A 61 5.31 -7.39 21.25
N SER A 62 4.51 -7.30 20.18
CA SER A 62 3.24 -6.58 20.18
C SER A 62 2.12 -7.50 19.71
N VAL A 63 0.98 -7.46 20.38
CA VAL A 63 -0.21 -8.22 20.00
C VAL A 63 -0.97 -7.45 18.94
N VAL A 64 -1.35 -8.11 17.85
CA VAL A 64 -2.26 -7.55 16.86
C VAL A 64 -3.67 -7.69 17.39
N GLU A 65 -4.34 -6.56 17.57
CA GLU A 65 -5.69 -6.53 18.12
C GLU A 65 -6.74 -6.66 17.01
N ARG A 66 -7.93 -7.12 17.39
CA ARG A 66 -9.08 -7.06 16.49
C ARG A 66 -9.52 -5.61 16.37
N TRP A 67 -9.71 -5.14 15.14
CA TRP A 67 -10.36 -3.85 14.92
C TRP A 67 -11.83 -3.94 15.37
N SER A 68 -12.20 -3.13 16.36
CA SER A 68 -13.57 -3.01 16.87
C SER A 68 -14.05 -1.57 16.73
N ASP A 69 -14.49 -1.20 15.53
CA ASP A 69 -15.27 0.00 15.14
C ASP A 69 -14.93 1.37 15.79
N GLY A 70 -13.74 1.50 16.36
CA GLY A 70 -13.31 2.69 17.08
C GLY A 70 -11.82 2.91 16.87
N VAL A 71 -11.50 4.02 16.22
CA VAL A 71 -10.13 4.54 16.17
C VAL A 71 -9.80 5.06 17.57
N GLU A 72 -8.78 4.52 18.22
CA GLU A 72 -8.43 4.94 19.58
C GLU A 72 -8.32 6.47 19.71
N ALA A 73 -8.84 7.00 20.81
CA ALA A 73 -8.75 8.43 21.08
C ALA A 73 -7.29 8.83 21.23
N GLY A 74 -6.89 9.89 20.52
CA GLY A 74 -5.51 10.36 20.53
C GLY A 74 -4.58 9.66 19.53
N LEU A 75 -5.07 8.84 18.60
CA LEU A 75 -4.19 8.40 17.51
C LEU A 75 -3.81 9.59 16.61
N ASP A 76 -2.54 9.75 16.25
CA ASP A 76 -2.11 10.88 15.40
C ASP A 76 -2.14 10.49 13.91
N VAL A 77 -1.68 9.28 13.58
CA VAL A 77 -1.63 8.76 12.20
C VAL A 77 -2.15 7.34 12.14
N LEU A 78 -2.98 7.03 11.14
CA LEU A 78 -3.46 5.68 10.83
C LEU A 78 -3.02 5.27 9.41
N LEU A 79 -2.20 4.22 9.34
CA LEU A 79 -1.80 3.58 8.10
C LEU A 79 -2.79 2.46 7.75
N LEU A 80 -3.39 2.54 6.57
CA LEU A 80 -4.33 1.53 6.09
C LEU A 80 -3.68 0.64 5.04
N ALA A 81 -3.44 -0.62 5.41
CA ALA A 81 -3.04 -1.71 4.52
C ALA A 81 -4.22 -2.68 4.30
N THR A 82 -5.39 -2.13 3.99
CA THR A 82 -6.66 -2.86 3.91
C THR A 82 -7.25 -2.85 2.50
N LYS A 83 -8.35 -3.60 2.34
CA LYS A 83 -9.16 -3.54 1.13
C LYS A 83 -9.91 -2.20 1.03
N PRO A 84 -10.26 -1.73 -0.18
CA PRO A 84 -10.95 -0.45 -0.36
C PRO A 84 -12.25 -0.31 0.43
N GLU A 85 -13.00 -1.40 0.60
CA GLU A 85 -14.27 -1.42 1.33
C GLU A 85 -14.07 -1.10 2.82
N VAL A 86 -13.00 -1.65 3.41
CA VAL A 86 -12.61 -1.38 4.80
C VAL A 86 -12.13 0.07 4.94
N SER A 87 -11.31 0.53 4.00
CA SER A 87 -10.82 1.92 4.00
C SER A 87 -11.95 2.94 3.92
N ARG A 88 -12.99 2.69 3.11
CA ARG A 88 -14.19 3.54 3.04
C ARG A 88 -14.96 3.61 4.35
N ALA A 89 -14.99 2.53 5.13
CA ALA A 89 -15.64 2.53 6.44
C ALA A 89 -14.78 3.22 7.52
N VAL A 90 -13.48 2.99 7.50
CA VAL A 90 -12.57 3.38 8.59
C VAL A 90 -12.05 4.81 8.44
N ALA A 91 -11.65 5.22 7.23
CA ALA A 91 -10.96 6.50 7.04
C ALA A 91 -11.80 7.71 7.48
N PRO A 92 -13.09 7.84 7.12
CA PRO A 92 -13.89 9.00 7.54
C PRO A 92 -14.08 9.05 9.07
N ALA A 93 -14.25 7.90 9.72
CA ALA A 93 -14.39 7.81 11.16
C ALA A 93 -13.09 8.21 11.91
N ALA A 94 -11.93 7.88 11.34
CA ALA A 94 -10.63 8.30 11.87
C ALA A 94 -10.43 9.81 11.71
N VAL A 95 -10.73 10.36 10.53
CA VAL A 95 -10.64 11.81 10.27
C VAL A 95 -11.55 12.61 11.20
N ALA A 96 -12.77 12.13 11.45
CA ALA A 96 -13.70 12.76 12.39
C ALA A 96 -13.16 12.85 13.83
N ARG A 97 -12.15 12.04 14.18
CA ARG A 97 -11.45 12.05 15.47
C ARG A 97 -10.11 12.81 15.43
N GLY A 98 -9.81 13.50 14.32
CA GLY A 98 -8.60 14.28 14.14
C GLY A 98 -7.37 13.46 13.71
N VAL A 99 -7.57 12.20 13.30
CA VAL A 99 -6.47 11.31 12.89
C VAL A 99 -6.15 11.51 11.42
N LEU A 100 -4.86 11.65 11.09
CA LEU A 100 -4.41 11.63 9.70
C LEU A 100 -4.39 10.20 9.16
N VAL A 101 -5.10 9.95 8.07
CA VAL A 101 -5.15 8.64 7.42
C VAL A 101 -4.24 8.61 6.20
N ILE A 102 -3.37 7.61 6.13
CA ILE A 102 -2.57 7.30 4.93
C ILE A 102 -3.10 5.97 4.36
N ASP A 103 -3.80 6.05 3.22
CA ASP A 103 -4.50 4.92 2.62
C ASP A 103 -3.71 4.32 1.44
N ASN A 104 -3.21 3.10 1.60
CA ASN A 104 -2.57 2.33 0.51
C ASN A 104 -3.60 1.65 -0.41
N SER A 105 -4.88 1.63 -0.02
CA SER A 105 -5.93 1.08 -0.86
C SER A 105 -6.20 1.97 -2.08
N ARG A 106 -7.08 1.50 -2.99
CA ARG A 106 -7.57 2.32 -4.11
C ARG A 106 -8.81 3.16 -3.77
N ALA A 107 -9.27 3.17 -2.53
CA ALA A 107 -10.55 3.76 -2.15
C ALA A 107 -10.67 5.25 -2.49
N TYR A 108 -9.59 6.00 -2.29
CA TYR A 108 -9.58 7.46 -2.39
C TYR A 108 -8.61 8.03 -3.44
N ARG A 109 -7.93 7.19 -4.22
CA ARG A 109 -6.88 7.67 -5.15
C ARG A 109 -7.36 8.67 -6.19
N MET A 110 -8.62 8.55 -6.60
CA MET A 110 -9.27 9.44 -7.56
C MET A 110 -10.32 10.35 -6.91
N ALA A 111 -10.36 10.43 -5.58
CA ALA A 111 -11.25 11.35 -4.89
C ALA A 111 -10.71 12.79 -5.04
N PRO A 112 -11.54 13.76 -5.43
CA PRO A 112 -11.08 15.10 -5.80
C PRO A 112 -10.47 15.90 -4.64
N ASP A 113 -10.83 15.56 -3.41
CA ASP A 113 -10.41 16.21 -2.16
C ASP A 113 -9.31 15.44 -1.40
N VAL A 114 -8.82 14.33 -1.98
CA VAL A 114 -7.78 13.50 -1.38
C VAL A 114 -6.51 13.56 -2.23
N PRO A 115 -5.39 14.11 -1.71
CA PRO A 115 -4.16 14.15 -2.46
C PRO A 115 -3.57 12.74 -2.65
N LEU A 116 -3.16 12.44 -3.88
CA LEU A 116 -2.38 11.26 -4.25
C LEU A 116 -0.89 11.61 -4.19
N VAL A 117 -0.16 11.06 -3.22
CA VAL A 117 1.19 11.54 -2.87
C VAL A 117 2.27 10.51 -3.14
N VAL A 118 3.31 10.95 -3.84
CA VAL A 118 4.63 10.30 -3.94
C VAL A 118 5.68 11.32 -3.47
N PRO A 119 6.31 11.12 -2.30
CA PRO A 119 7.19 12.12 -1.68
C PRO A 119 8.32 12.64 -2.58
N GLU A 120 8.86 11.81 -3.47
CA GLU A 120 9.94 12.16 -4.39
C GLU A 120 9.45 12.99 -5.60
N VAL A 121 8.13 13.02 -5.85
CA VAL A 121 7.53 13.58 -7.06
C VAL A 121 6.72 14.84 -6.77
N ASN A 122 5.84 14.80 -5.77
CA ASN A 122 4.91 15.87 -5.42
C ASN A 122 4.74 16.02 -3.88
N PRO A 123 5.84 16.23 -3.11
CA PRO A 123 5.77 16.31 -1.65
C PRO A 123 4.86 17.43 -1.14
N GLU A 124 4.68 18.50 -1.91
CA GLU A 124 3.81 19.63 -1.58
C GLU A 124 2.32 19.27 -1.53
N ALA A 125 1.89 18.24 -2.26
CA ALA A 125 0.49 17.82 -2.33
C ALA A 125 -0.05 17.35 -0.97
N ILE A 126 0.83 16.95 -0.05
CA ILE A 126 0.43 16.61 1.30
C ILE A 126 -0.31 17.77 2.00
N LYS A 127 0.01 19.03 1.67
CA LYS A 127 -0.57 20.20 2.33
C LYS A 127 -2.05 20.43 2.02
N SER A 128 -2.58 19.81 0.96
CA SER A 128 -3.98 19.95 0.58
C SER A 128 -4.88 18.84 1.15
N HIS A 129 -4.36 17.98 2.04
CA HIS A 129 -5.17 16.92 2.63
C HIS A 129 -6.27 17.49 3.54
N SER A 130 -7.44 16.83 3.54
CA SER A 130 -8.50 17.06 4.53
C SER A 130 -8.60 15.91 5.54
N GLY A 131 -7.45 15.35 5.91
CA GLY A 131 -7.33 14.23 6.87
C GLY A 131 -7.07 12.86 6.22
N ILE A 132 -7.20 12.73 4.89
CA ILE A 132 -6.83 11.52 4.15
C ILE A 132 -5.75 11.88 3.14
N ILE A 133 -4.74 11.02 3.03
CA ILE A 133 -3.75 11.01 1.96
C ILE A 133 -3.82 9.64 1.28
N ALA A 134 -3.97 9.63 -0.04
CA ALA A 134 -3.94 8.40 -0.81
C ALA A 134 -2.51 8.06 -1.25
N ASN A 135 -2.15 6.79 -1.13
CA ASN A 135 -0.93 6.25 -1.70
C ASN A 135 -1.24 5.57 -3.05
N PRO A 136 -0.51 5.94 -4.13
CA PRO A 136 -0.75 5.38 -5.45
C PRO A 136 -0.47 3.87 -5.58
N ASN A 137 -0.85 3.34 -6.73
CA ASN A 137 -0.52 2.00 -7.20
C ASN A 137 1.00 1.82 -7.21
N CYS A 138 1.46 0.62 -6.84
CA CYS A 138 2.88 0.28 -6.76
C CYS A 138 3.64 0.54 -8.08
N SER A 139 3.08 0.12 -9.20
CA SER A 139 3.65 0.33 -10.54
C SER A 139 3.66 1.80 -10.92
N THR A 140 2.66 2.57 -10.48
CA THR A 140 2.61 4.02 -10.68
C THR A 140 3.74 4.71 -9.92
N ILE A 141 3.93 4.40 -8.63
CA ILE A 141 5.00 4.99 -7.80
C ILE A 141 6.37 4.77 -8.47
N GLN A 142 6.66 3.51 -8.84
CA GLN A 142 7.92 3.14 -9.48
C GLN A 142 8.14 3.92 -10.79
N LEU A 143 7.08 4.04 -11.60
CA LEU A 143 7.12 4.76 -12.86
C LEU A 143 7.38 6.26 -12.65
N VAL A 144 6.60 6.94 -11.80
CA VAL A 144 6.71 8.40 -11.65
C VAL A 144 8.01 8.83 -11.00
N VAL A 145 8.57 8.02 -10.08
CA VAL A 145 9.89 8.30 -9.48
C VAL A 145 10.98 8.26 -10.56
N ALA A 146 10.93 7.29 -11.47
CA ALA A 146 11.86 7.20 -12.59
C ALA A 146 11.65 8.32 -13.63
N LEU A 147 10.39 8.68 -13.92
CA LEU A 147 10.06 9.66 -14.94
C LEU A 147 10.25 11.12 -14.49
N LYS A 148 10.06 11.44 -13.21
CA LYS A 148 10.12 12.83 -12.71
C LYS A 148 11.41 13.58 -13.06
N PRO A 149 12.62 13.01 -12.89
CA PRO A 149 13.84 13.70 -13.31
C PRO A 149 13.90 13.91 -14.83
N LEU A 150 13.44 12.94 -15.63
CA LEU A 150 13.40 13.06 -17.10
C LEU A 150 12.42 14.15 -17.55
N GLN A 151 11.21 14.18 -16.96
CA GLN A 151 10.22 15.22 -17.15
C GLN A 151 10.80 16.62 -16.88
N ARG A 152 11.53 16.77 -15.77
CA ARG A 152 12.13 18.06 -15.39
C ARG A 152 13.25 18.48 -16.35
N ALA A 153 14.01 17.53 -16.88
CA ALA A 153 15.16 17.82 -17.73
C ALA A 153 14.79 18.10 -19.19
N ALA A 154 13.79 17.40 -19.74
CA ALA A 154 13.51 17.41 -21.18
C ALA A 154 12.01 17.47 -21.53
N GLY A 155 11.11 17.43 -20.55
CA GLY A 155 9.70 17.18 -20.79
C GLY A 155 9.43 15.71 -21.19
N LEU A 156 8.15 15.34 -21.26
CA LEU A 156 7.71 14.02 -21.73
C LEU A 156 6.48 14.21 -22.61
N GLU A 157 6.50 13.65 -23.82
CA GLU A 157 5.35 13.68 -24.73
C GLU A 157 4.57 12.37 -24.72
N ARG A 158 5.27 11.24 -24.64
CA ARG A 158 4.68 9.90 -24.64
C ARG A 158 5.54 8.93 -23.84
N VAL A 159 4.88 8.09 -23.05
CA VAL A 159 5.49 7.00 -22.32
C VAL A 159 4.78 5.71 -22.72
N ILE A 160 5.56 4.69 -23.09
CA ILE A 160 5.08 3.33 -23.37
C ILE A 160 5.77 2.42 -22.35
N VAL A 161 4.99 1.63 -21.61
CA VAL A 161 5.49 0.77 -20.53
C VAL A 161 4.99 -0.65 -20.74
N SER A 162 5.90 -1.62 -20.63
CA SER A 162 5.57 -3.03 -20.48
C SER A 162 5.99 -3.48 -19.09
N THR A 163 5.03 -3.88 -18.26
CA THR A 163 5.30 -4.24 -16.87
C THR A 163 5.59 -5.73 -16.72
N TYR A 164 6.55 -6.07 -15.86
CA TYR A 164 6.84 -7.44 -15.45
C TYR A 164 6.58 -7.54 -13.94
N GLN A 165 5.30 -7.69 -13.58
CA GLN A 165 4.86 -7.63 -12.18
C GLN A 165 5.05 -8.99 -11.50
N ALA A 166 5.55 -8.95 -10.26
CA ALA A 166 5.74 -10.15 -9.45
C ALA A 166 4.43 -10.62 -8.80
N VAL A 167 4.35 -11.93 -8.50
CA VAL A 167 3.18 -12.55 -7.83
C VAL A 167 2.85 -11.98 -6.45
N SER A 168 3.81 -11.29 -5.82
CA SER A 168 3.62 -10.60 -4.55
C SER A 168 2.59 -9.48 -4.61
N GLY A 169 2.26 -8.97 -5.80
CA GLY A 169 1.18 -8.01 -6.01
C GLY A 169 -0.21 -8.55 -5.63
N ILE A 170 -0.41 -9.88 -5.71
CA ILE A 170 -1.65 -10.55 -5.26
C ILE A 170 -1.58 -10.89 -3.75
N GLY A 171 -0.44 -10.64 -3.10
CA GLY A 171 -0.21 -10.89 -1.70
C GLY A 171 0.26 -12.31 -1.41
N ARG A 172 0.01 -12.79 -0.18
CA ARG A 172 0.51 -14.09 0.30
C ARG A 172 0.01 -15.27 -0.53
N GLU A 173 -1.19 -15.16 -1.09
CA GLU A 173 -1.77 -16.23 -1.90
C GLU A 173 -1.01 -16.42 -3.22
N GLY A 174 -0.68 -15.32 -3.93
CA GLY A 174 0.12 -15.41 -5.15
C GLY A 174 1.50 -16.05 -4.93
N ILE A 175 2.15 -15.72 -3.81
CA ILE A 175 3.43 -16.34 -3.43
C ILE A 175 3.26 -17.83 -3.13
N ARG A 176 2.20 -18.22 -2.41
CA ARG A 176 1.90 -19.62 -2.09
C ARG A 176 1.57 -20.43 -3.34
N THR A 177 0.77 -19.87 -4.26
CA THR A 177 0.45 -20.51 -5.53
C THR A 177 1.74 -20.78 -6.32
N LEU A 178 2.60 -19.78 -6.51
CA LEU A 178 3.87 -19.98 -7.20
C LEU A 178 4.74 -21.05 -6.54
N ALA A 179 4.90 -21.02 -5.22
CA ALA A 179 5.70 -22.00 -4.49
C ALA A 179 5.14 -23.43 -4.57
N ALA A 180 3.81 -23.58 -4.60
CA ALA A 180 3.17 -24.86 -4.79
C ALA A 180 3.43 -25.40 -6.21
N GLU A 181 3.22 -24.58 -7.23
CA GLU A 181 3.46 -24.97 -8.63
C GLU A 181 4.95 -25.30 -8.89
N GLU A 182 5.88 -24.60 -8.23
CA GLU A 182 7.33 -24.92 -8.27
C GLU A 182 7.67 -26.30 -7.70
N SER A 183 6.88 -26.79 -6.75
CA SER A 183 7.09 -28.08 -6.10
C SER A 183 6.43 -29.25 -6.81
N GLU A 184 5.54 -28.97 -7.78
CA GLU A 184 4.85 -29.98 -8.58
C GLU A 184 5.68 -30.42 -9.80
N ASP A 185 5.48 -31.65 -10.24
CA ASP A 185 6.00 -32.13 -11.53
C ASP A 185 5.36 -31.27 -12.65
N PRO A 186 6.13 -30.71 -13.62
CA PRO A 186 5.59 -29.84 -14.67
C PRO A 186 4.36 -30.35 -15.42
N GLY A 187 4.12 -31.67 -15.46
CA GLY A 187 2.94 -32.29 -16.06
C GLY A 187 1.69 -32.36 -15.17
N ARG A 188 1.76 -31.91 -13.91
CA ARG A 188 0.69 -32.02 -12.90
C ARG A 188 0.19 -30.70 -12.34
N VAL A 189 0.69 -29.57 -12.83
CA VAL A 189 0.33 -28.24 -12.30
C VAL A 189 -1.19 -28.06 -12.34
N SER A 190 -1.82 -28.14 -11.18
CA SER A 190 -3.28 -28.11 -11.09
C SER A 190 -3.82 -26.70 -11.36
N ALA A 191 -4.89 -26.60 -12.14
CA ALA A 191 -5.61 -25.35 -12.31
C ALA A 191 -6.36 -25.03 -11.00
N GLY A 192 -5.85 -24.06 -10.23
CA GLY A 192 -6.45 -23.63 -8.97
C GLY A 192 -5.46 -22.83 -8.13
N GLY A 193 -5.88 -21.68 -7.61
CA GLY A 193 -5.01 -20.80 -6.83
C GLY A 193 -5.36 -19.32 -7.04
N ALA A 194 -4.38 -18.45 -6.86
CA ALA A 194 -4.52 -17.00 -7.07
C ALA A 194 -4.69 -16.56 -8.54
N PHE A 195 -4.39 -17.42 -9.50
CA PHE A 195 -4.29 -17.10 -10.92
C PHE A 195 -5.25 -17.93 -11.77
N PRO A 196 -5.74 -17.40 -12.92
CA PRO A 196 -6.60 -18.14 -13.84
C PRO A 196 -5.87 -19.26 -14.61
N TYR A 197 -4.55 -19.17 -14.70
CA TYR A 197 -3.66 -20.13 -15.35
C TYR A 197 -2.42 -20.34 -14.48
N PRO A 198 -1.69 -21.47 -14.61
CA PRO A 198 -0.41 -21.68 -13.95
C PRO A 198 0.54 -20.50 -14.18
N ILE A 199 1.22 -20.07 -13.12
CA ILE A 199 2.13 -18.92 -13.15
C ILE A 199 3.61 -19.34 -13.19
N HIS A 200 3.96 -20.52 -12.67
CA HIS A 200 5.34 -21.01 -12.73
C HIS A 200 5.80 -21.20 -14.17
N ARG A 201 6.92 -20.56 -14.53
CA ARG A 201 7.48 -20.53 -15.90
C ARG A 201 6.48 -20.03 -16.96
N ASN A 202 5.52 -19.20 -16.56
CA ASN A 202 4.54 -18.61 -17.45
C ASN A 202 4.45 -17.09 -17.27
N VAL A 203 3.82 -16.41 -18.22
CA VAL A 203 3.45 -15.00 -18.13
C VAL A 203 1.96 -14.86 -18.42
N ILE A 204 1.26 -14.12 -17.58
CA ILE A 204 -0.17 -13.84 -17.75
C ILE A 204 -0.31 -12.38 -18.20
N PRO A 205 -0.73 -12.10 -19.45
CA PRO A 205 -0.84 -10.75 -19.99
C PRO A 205 -2.13 -10.04 -19.52
N GLN A 206 -2.47 -10.19 -18.24
CA GLN A 206 -3.64 -9.56 -17.63
C GLN A 206 -3.39 -9.41 -16.13
N CYS A 207 -3.42 -8.17 -15.63
CA CYS A 207 -3.42 -7.88 -14.19
C CYS A 207 -4.68 -7.10 -13.83
N ASP A 208 -5.43 -7.58 -12.83
CA ASP A 208 -6.77 -7.07 -12.48
C ASP A 208 -7.80 -7.33 -13.61
N ALA A 209 -9.06 -6.93 -13.39
CA ALA A 209 -10.14 -7.13 -14.34
C ALA A 209 -10.04 -6.15 -15.53
N PHE A 210 -10.57 -6.55 -16.69
CA PHE A 210 -10.80 -5.63 -17.81
C PHE A 210 -11.79 -4.51 -17.41
N VAL A 211 -11.61 -3.34 -18.00
CA VAL A 211 -12.55 -2.21 -17.99
C VAL A 211 -13.12 -1.98 -19.41
N GLU A 212 -14.09 -1.08 -19.56
CA GLU A 212 -14.92 -0.94 -20.77
C GLU A 212 -14.13 -0.76 -22.08
N ASP A 213 -12.97 -0.10 -22.03
CA ASP A 213 -12.16 0.25 -23.20
C ASP A 213 -11.10 -0.82 -23.58
N GLY A 214 -11.23 -2.04 -23.07
CA GLY A 214 -10.30 -3.15 -23.37
C GLY A 214 -8.97 -3.11 -22.60
N TRP A 215 -8.72 -2.03 -21.84
CA TRP A 215 -7.66 -1.97 -20.85
C TRP A 215 -7.96 -2.87 -19.66
N THR A 216 -6.92 -3.36 -19.01
CA THR A 216 -7.02 -3.86 -17.65
C THR A 216 -7.11 -2.71 -16.66
N ARG A 217 -7.70 -2.95 -15.50
CA ARG A 217 -7.76 -1.94 -14.44
C ARG A 217 -6.38 -1.55 -13.93
N GLU A 218 -5.39 -2.45 -13.99
CA GLU A 218 -4.02 -2.13 -13.62
C GLU A 218 -3.39 -1.11 -14.57
N GLU A 219 -3.57 -1.29 -15.88
CA GLU A 219 -3.13 -0.31 -16.89
C GLU A 219 -3.88 1.02 -16.75
N TRP A 220 -5.19 0.97 -16.50
CA TRP A 220 -5.99 2.17 -16.26
C TRP A 220 -5.48 2.97 -15.06
N LYS A 221 -5.19 2.33 -13.91
CA LYS A 221 -4.62 2.99 -12.72
C LYS A 221 -3.32 3.72 -13.08
N MET A 222 -2.41 3.04 -13.78
CA MET A 222 -1.14 3.65 -14.20
C MET A 222 -1.35 4.89 -15.08
N GLN A 223 -2.38 4.92 -15.91
CA GLN A 223 -2.65 6.10 -16.75
C GLN A 223 -3.26 7.25 -15.96
N VAL A 224 -4.24 6.98 -15.09
CA VAL A 224 -4.98 8.05 -14.39
C VAL A 224 -4.21 8.59 -13.19
N GLU A 225 -3.43 7.76 -12.50
CA GLU A 225 -2.67 8.14 -11.31
C GLU A 225 -1.36 8.89 -11.66
N THR A 226 -0.93 8.89 -12.93
CA THR A 226 0.28 9.61 -13.40
C THR A 226 0.01 11.01 -13.95
N ARG A 227 -1.26 11.36 -14.17
CA ARG A 227 -1.68 12.65 -14.73
C ARG A 227 -1.97 13.67 -13.64
#